data_AF-A0A7K0ZFA6-F1
#
_entry.id   AF-A0A7K0ZFA6-F1
#
_cell.length_a   1.000
_cell.length_b   1.000
_cell.length_c   1.000
_cell.angle_alpha   90.00
_cell.angle_beta   90.00
_cell.angle_gamma   90.00
#
_symmetry.space_group_name_H-M   'P 1'
#
loop_
_entity.id
_entity.type
_entity.pdbx_description
1 polymer ?
#
loop_
_entity_poly.entity_id
_entity_poly.type
_entity_poly.pdbx_seq_one_letter_code
_entity_poly.pdbx_strand_id
1 'polypeptide(L)'
;MALPLITISWVVLLTIMVMATIRIQRWEMAPGEAMEVSPRIGFQPAEEGSAVPQRYVADNGIRFVTAFGGQLSILDAVLGWLDPYVRVDTYTEHFGQQTPSSSRRLGFQAMTGAKQIAEYVAMSKIGLDAQLKEGPILIEQLICEGAPAENSACV
;
A
#
# COMPACT_ATOMS: atom_id res chain seq x y z
N MET A 1 -49.50 8.52 -16.55
CA MET A 1 -48.34 7.60 -16.67
C MET A 1 -47.12 8.04 -15.83
N ALA A 2 -47.26 8.91 -14.81
CA ALA A 2 -46.09 9.39 -14.02
C ALA A 2 -45.80 8.58 -12.74
N LEU A 3 -46.82 7.95 -12.14
CA LEU A 3 -46.69 7.09 -10.96
C LEU A 3 -45.70 5.90 -11.11
N PRO A 4 -45.66 5.16 -12.23
CA PRO A 4 -44.68 4.08 -12.37
C PRO A 4 -43.24 4.60 -12.49
N LEU A 5 -43.02 5.76 -13.13
CA LEU A 5 -41.68 6.34 -13.26
C LEU A 5 -41.14 6.87 -11.92
N ILE A 6 -41.99 7.51 -11.12
CA ILE A 6 -41.60 8.01 -9.80
C ILE A 6 -41.28 6.85 -8.85
N THR A 7 -42.08 5.79 -8.85
CA THR A 7 -41.83 4.61 -8.00
C THR A 7 -40.55 3.88 -8.40
N ILE A 8 -40.28 3.72 -9.70
CA ILE A 8 -39.00 3.16 -10.18
C ILE A 8 -37.81 4.03 -9.74
N SER A 9 -37.92 5.36 -9.88
CA SER A 9 -36.86 6.27 -9.45
C SER A 9 -36.54 6.13 -7.96
N TRP A 10 -37.56 6.08 -7.11
CA TRP A 10 -37.38 5.89 -5.67
C TRP A 10 -36.76 4.54 -5.30
N VAL A 11 -37.17 3.47 -5.98
CA VAL A 11 -36.58 2.13 -5.77
C VAL A 11 -35.11 2.14 -6.14
N VAL A 12 -34.73 2.69 -7.30
CA VAL A 12 -33.33 2.77 -7.72
C VAL A 12 -32.50 3.57 -6.72
N LEU A 13 -33.00 4.73 -6.29
CA LEU A 13 -32.30 5.62 -5.35
C LEU A 13 -32.08 4.94 -3.99
N LEU A 14 -33.12 4.28 -3.45
CA LEU A 14 -33.01 3.49 -2.22
C LEU A 14 -32.03 2.33 -2.38
N THR A 15 -32.03 1.66 -3.52
CA THR A 15 -31.12 0.53 -3.76
C THR A 15 -29.66 0.99 -3.79
N ILE A 16 -29.37 2.09 -4.48
CA ILE A 16 -28.01 2.69 -4.52
C ILE A 16 -27.57 3.10 -3.12
N MET A 17 -28.45 3.74 -2.35
CA MET A 17 -28.15 4.16 -0.98
C MET A 17 -27.84 2.97 -0.07
N VAL A 18 -28.59 1.88 -0.19
CA VAL A 18 -28.32 0.63 0.53
C VAL A 18 -26.97 0.02 0.10
N MET A 19 -26.67 -0.04 -1.19
CA MET A 19 -25.38 -0.59 -1.67
C MET A 19 -24.17 0.24 -1.22
N ALA A 20 -24.30 1.57 -1.11
CA ALA A 20 -23.24 2.46 -0.65
C ALA A 20 -22.98 2.37 0.86
N THR A 21 -23.98 1.99 1.66
CA THR A 21 -23.86 1.91 3.12
C THR A 21 -23.34 0.56 3.61
N ILE A 22 -23.64 -0.52 2.88
CA ILE A 22 -23.20 -1.87 3.26
C ILE A 22 -21.74 -2.08 2.84
N ARG A 23 -20.86 -2.17 3.83
CA ARG A 23 -19.44 -2.56 3.64
C ARG A 23 -19.33 -4.08 3.51
N ILE A 24 -18.61 -4.54 2.49
CA ILE A 24 -18.34 -5.97 2.26
C ILE A 24 -16.88 -6.29 2.55
N GLN A 25 -16.54 -7.57 2.67
CA GLN A 25 -15.15 -8.03 2.83
C GLN A 25 -14.39 -7.96 1.49
N ARG A 26 -14.31 -6.77 0.92
CA ARG A 26 -13.51 -6.44 -0.27
C ARG A 26 -12.67 -5.22 0.03
N TRP A 27 -11.44 -5.21 -0.49
CA TRP A 27 -10.50 -4.13 -0.31
C TRP A 27 -10.01 -3.66 -1.67
N GLU A 28 -9.84 -2.35 -1.82
CA GLU A 28 -9.22 -1.79 -3.01
C GLU A 28 -7.69 -1.75 -2.87
N MET A 29 -7.01 -1.99 -3.98
CA MET A 29 -5.61 -1.68 -4.15
C MET A 29 -5.47 -0.80 -5.40
N ALA A 30 -5.12 0.47 -5.19
CA ALA A 30 -4.94 1.46 -6.25
C ALA A 30 -3.62 2.25 -6.06
N PRO A 31 -2.65 2.18 -6.99
CA PRO A 31 -2.68 1.45 -8.26
C PRO A 31 -2.69 -0.08 -8.11
N GLY A 32 -3.42 -0.78 -8.98
CA GLY A 32 -3.50 -2.25 -8.96
C GLY A 32 -2.18 -2.97 -9.29
N GLU A 33 -1.16 -2.24 -9.79
CA GLU A 33 0.16 -2.75 -10.14
C GLU A 33 1.30 -1.76 -9.84
N ALA A 34 2.53 -2.27 -9.71
CA ALA A 34 3.74 -1.46 -9.49
C ALA A 34 4.06 -0.62 -10.73
N MET A 35 3.60 0.63 -10.73
CA MET A 35 3.83 1.55 -11.85
C MET A 35 5.22 2.18 -11.76
N GLU A 36 5.99 2.10 -12.85
CA GLU A 36 7.25 2.81 -12.96
C GLU A 36 6.99 4.31 -13.14
N VAL A 37 7.53 5.12 -12.23
CA VAL A 37 7.39 6.58 -12.22
C VAL A 37 8.72 7.29 -12.39
N SER A 38 9.84 6.56 -12.52
CA SER A 38 11.16 7.11 -12.87
C SER A 38 11.11 8.17 -13.98
N PRO A 39 10.36 7.95 -15.09
CA PRO A 39 10.31 8.91 -16.19
C PRO A 39 9.48 10.17 -15.91
N ARG A 40 8.65 10.17 -14.86
CA ARG A 40 7.75 11.28 -14.52
C ARG A 40 8.36 12.28 -13.54
N ILE A 41 9.50 11.94 -12.94
CA ILE A 41 10.19 12.77 -11.95
C ILE A 41 11.31 13.52 -12.65
N GLY A 42 11.16 14.84 -12.78
CA GLY A 42 12.17 15.75 -13.31
C GLY A 42 12.56 16.79 -12.27
N PHE A 43 13.84 17.14 -12.22
CA PHE A 43 14.33 18.28 -11.44
C PHE A 43 14.50 19.48 -12.36
N GLN A 44 13.97 20.61 -11.94
CA GLN A 44 14.25 21.89 -12.59
C GLN A 44 15.45 22.55 -11.90
N PRO A 45 16.21 23.37 -12.65
CA PRO A 45 17.23 24.20 -12.05
C PRO A 45 16.60 25.15 -11.01
N ALA A 46 17.27 25.35 -9.88
CA ALA A 46 16.74 26.16 -8.78
C ALA A 46 16.62 27.65 -9.17
N GLU A 47 17.48 28.10 -10.09
CA GLU A 47 17.43 29.41 -10.73
C GLU A 47 17.57 29.25 -12.25
N GLU A 48 16.93 30.14 -13.00
CA GLU A 48 16.95 30.16 -14.46
C GLU A 48 18.40 30.33 -14.96
N GLY A 49 18.98 29.27 -15.54
CA GLY A 49 20.37 29.23 -16.00
C GLY A 49 21.36 28.44 -15.11
N SER A 50 20.91 27.91 -13.97
CA SER A 50 21.74 27.02 -13.13
C SER A 50 21.76 25.56 -13.64
N ALA A 51 22.80 24.80 -13.30
CA ALA A 51 22.91 23.40 -13.69
C ALA A 51 21.90 22.54 -12.90
N VAL A 52 21.27 21.58 -13.57
CA VAL A 52 20.40 20.59 -12.92
C VAL A 52 21.24 19.78 -11.91
N PRO A 53 20.78 19.62 -10.65
CA PRO A 53 21.52 18.88 -9.64
C PRO A 53 21.82 17.44 -10.09
N GLN A 54 23.03 16.96 -9.77
CA GLN A 54 23.50 15.64 -10.18
C GLN A 54 22.67 14.54 -9.50
N ARG A 55 22.14 13.61 -10.29
CA ARG A 55 21.24 12.55 -9.83
C ARG A 55 21.99 11.23 -9.62
N TYR A 56 21.65 10.54 -8.53
CA TYR A 56 21.86 9.11 -8.39
C TYR A 56 20.63 8.39 -8.95
N VAL A 57 20.77 7.82 -10.15
CA VAL A 57 19.68 7.07 -10.80
C VAL A 57 19.66 5.68 -10.19
N ALA A 58 18.48 5.21 -9.78
CA ALA A 58 18.31 3.82 -9.37
C ALA A 58 18.30 2.93 -10.62
N ASP A 59 19.19 1.93 -10.70
CA ASP A 59 19.32 1.04 -11.87
C ASP A 59 18.02 0.28 -12.19
N ASN A 60 17.18 0.03 -11.19
CA ASN A 60 15.90 -0.69 -11.33
C ASN A 60 14.66 0.23 -11.42
N GLY A 61 14.87 1.53 -11.57
CA GLY A 61 13.80 2.53 -11.59
C GLY A 61 13.15 2.79 -10.23
N ILE A 62 12.35 3.85 -10.17
CA ILE A 62 11.50 4.20 -9.03
C ILE A 62 10.09 3.73 -9.38
N ARG A 63 9.57 2.79 -8.60
CA ARG A 63 8.21 2.26 -8.76
C ARG A 63 7.36 2.76 -7.59
N PHE A 64 6.17 3.27 -7.87
CA PHE A 64 5.19 3.44 -6.81
C PHE A 64 4.51 2.10 -6.59
N VAL A 65 4.71 1.57 -5.39
CA VAL A 65 3.89 0.48 -4.85
C VAL A 65 2.82 1.09 -3.96
N THR A 66 1.64 0.53 -4.04
CA THR A 66 0.42 1.09 -3.48
C THR A 66 0.40 1.14 -1.96
N ALA A 67 -0.14 2.24 -1.44
CA ALA A 67 -0.56 2.39 -0.04
C ALA A 67 -1.97 1.79 0.13
N PHE A 68 -2.12 0.89 1.10
CA PHE A 68 -3.33 0.12 1.42
C PHE A 68 -4.65 0.91 1.32
N GLY A 69 -5.58 0.42 0.50
CA GLY A 69 -6.93 0.97 0.34
C GLY A 69 -7.92 0.48 1.40
N GLY A 70 -9.07 1.16 1.47
CA GLY A 70 -10.09 0.93 2.48
C GLY A 70 -10.97 -0.29 2.21
N GLN A 71 -11.81 -0.64 3.19
CA GLN A 71 -12.87 -1.63 2.99
C GLN A 71 -13.96 -1.05 2.09
N LEU A 72 -14.27 -1.74 0.99
CA LEU A 72 -15.20 -1.29 -0.03
C LEU A 72 -16.66 -1.54 0.35
N SER A 73 -17.56 -0.63 -0.06
CA SER A 73 -18.99 -0.93 -0.11
C SER A 73 -19.32 -1.81 -1.31
N ILE A 74 -20.56 -2.32 -1.39
CA ILE A 74 -21.01 -3.09 -2.56
C ILE A 74 -20.90 -2.24 -3.83
N LEU A 75 -21.28 -0.96 -3.75
CA LEU A 75 -21.20 -0.04 -4.87
C LEU A 75 -19.74 0.22 -5.28
N ASP A 76 -18.86 0.46 -4.31
CA ASP A 76 -17.44 0.73 -4.58
C ASP A 76 -16.76 -0.49 -5.21
N ALA A 77 -17.12 -1.72 -4.81
CA ALA A 77 -16.58 -2.93 -5.41
C ALA A 77 -17.01 -3.13 -6.87
N VAL A 78 -18.25 -2.74 -7.22
CA VAL A 78 -18.72 -2.76 -8.62
C VAL A 78 -18.00 -1.71 -9.45
N LEU A 79 -17.82 -0.50 -8.92
CA LEU A 79 -17.08 0.56 -9.59
C LEU A 79 -15.60 0.19 -9.76
N GLY A 80 -14.97 -0.38 -8.72
CA GLY A 80 -13.59 -0.85 -8.76
C GLY A 80 -13.36 -2.02 -9.71
N TRP A 81 -14.37 -2.83 -10.01
CA TRP A 81 -14.28 -3.83 -11.08
C TRP A 81 -14.25 -3.14 -12.46
N LEU A 82 -15.06 -2.10 -12.65
CA LEU A 82 -15.14 -1.38 -13.93
C LEU A 82 -13.90 -0.51 -14.22
N ASP A 83 -13.15 -0.12 -13.19
CA ASP A 83 -11.94 0.69 -13.31
C ASP A 83 -10.69 -0.20 -13.53
N PRO A 84 -9.98 -0.08 -14.67
CA PRO A 84 -8.78 -0.88 -14.94
C PRO A 84 -7.58 -0.56 -14.03
N TYR A 85 -7.64 0.53 -13.25
CA TYR A 85 -6.55 0.94 -12.35
C TYR A 85 -6.77 0.51 -10.90
N VAL A 86 -7.91 -0.09 -10.57
CA VAL A 86 -8.27 -0.55 -9.23
C VAL A 86 -8.35 -2.06 -9.20
N ARG A 87 -7.64 -2.68 -8.25
CA ARG A 87 -7.77 -4.12 -7.98
C ARG A 87 -8.69 -4.33 -6.78
N VAL A 88 -9.69 -5.19 -6.92
CA VAL A 88 -10.67 -5.52 -5.86
C VAL A 88 -10.35 -6.90 -5.28
N ASP A 89 -9.63 -6.92 -4.17
CA ASP A 89 -9.16 -8.14 -3.53
C ASP A 89 -10.13 -8.66 -2.46
N THR A 90 -10.18 -9.97 -2.29
CA THR A 90 -10.80 -10.64 -1.13
C THR A 90 -9.93 -10.53 0.12
N TYR A 91 -10.47 -10.84 1.30
CA TYR A 91 -9.71 -10.83 2.56
C TYR A 91 -8.41 -11.66 2.47
N THR A 92 -8.49 -12.86 1.89
CA THR A 92 -7.35 -13.78 1.79
C THR A 92 -6.33 -13.33 0.75
N GLU A 93 -6.75 -12.69 -0.33
CA GLU A 93 -5.82 -12.13 -1.32
C GLU A 93 -5.10 -10.89 -0.76
N HIS A 94 -5.80 -10.11 0.06
CA HIS A 94 -5.29 -8.84 0.59
C HIS A 94 -4.43 -9.02 1.85
N PHE A 95 -4.85 -9.89 2.79
CA PHE A 95 -4.14 -10.11 4.07
C PHE A 95 -3.47 -11.49 4.17
N GLY A 96 -3.70 -12.41 3.23
CA GLY A 96 -3.19 -13.77 3.31
C GLY A 96 -3.73 -14.50 4.55
N GLN A 97 -2.81 -15.04 5.35
CA GLN A 97 -3.12 -15.64 6.66
C GLN A 97 -3.00 -14.63 7.83
N GLN A 98 -2.61 -13.38 7.55
CA GLN A 98 -2.43 -12.36 8.57
C GLN A 98 -3.72 -11.59 8.85
N THR A 99 -3.77 -10.91 10.00
CA THR A 99 -4.88 -10.01 10.33
C THR A 99 -4.54 -8.57 9.95
N PRO A 100 -5.55 -7.72 9.66
CA PRO A 100 -5.33 -6.32 9.34
C PRO A 100 -4.55 -5.55 10.42
N SER A 101 -4.75 -5.90 11.70
CA SER A 101 -4.03 -5.30 12.82
C SER A 101 -2.55 -5.69 12.82
N SER A 102 -2.22 -6.94 12.46
CA SER A 102 -0.84 -7.40 12.31
C SER A 102 -0.15 -6.67 11.15
N SER A 103 -0.78 -6.59 9.97
CA SER A 103 -0.20 -5.91 8.81
C SER A 103 0.06 -4.42 9.07
N ARG A 104 -0.84 -3.73 9.78
CA ARG A 104 -0.63 -2.33 10.18
C ARG A 104 0.55 -2.17 11.15
N ARG A 105 0.67 -3.06 12.13
CA ARG A 105 1.76 -3.04 13.10
C ARG A 105 3.11 -3.26 12.41
N LEU A 106 3.18 -4.24 11.51
CA LEU A 106 4.34 -4.52 10.66
C LEU A 106 4.75 -3.30 9.83
N GLY A 107 3.78 -2.70 9.14
CA GLY A 107 4.03 -1.49 8.35
C GLY A 107 4.57 -0.33 9.20
N PHE A 108 4.04 -0.12 10.41
CA PHE A 108 4.51 0.92 11.32
C PHE A 108 5.95 0.67 11.83
N GLN A 109 6.27 -0.59 12.14
CA GLN A 109 7.62 -0.98 12.56
C GLN A 109 8.63 -0.79 11.42
N ALA A 110 8.29 -1.23 10.21
CA ALA A 110 9.11 -1.02 9.02
C ALA A 110 9.34 0.47 8.73
N MET A 111 8.30 1.32 8.85
CA MET A 111 8.43 2.76 8.67
C MET A 111 9.35 3.40 9.71
N THR A 112 9.25 2.98 10.97
CA THR A 112 10.11 3.46 12.05
C THR A 112 11.57 3.10 11.79
N GLY A 113 11.85 1.85 11.40
CA GLY A 113 13.21 1.41 11.04
C GLY A 113 13.78 2.17 9.84
N ALA A 114 12.96 2.38 8.80
CA ALA A 114 13.37 3.15 7.63
C ALA A 114 13.72 4.61 7.96
N LYS A 115 13.00 5.25 8.89
CA LYS A 115 13.32 6.61 9.36
C LYS A 115 14.69 6.67 10.06
N GLN A 116 14.98 5.70 10.93
CA GLN A 116 16.26 5.63 11.64
C GLN A 116 17.43 5.45 10.66
N ILE A 117 17.27 4.59 9.65
CA ILE A 117 18.28 4.38 8.61
C ILE A 117 18.46 5.66 7.78
N ALA A 118 17.37 6.32 7.39
CA ALA A 118 17.43 7.56 6.62
C ALA A 118 18.16 8.67 7.39
N GLU A 119 17.91 8.80 8.69
CA GLU A 119 18.59 9.74 9.59
C GLU A 119 20.08 9.43 9.70
N TYR A 120 20.45 8.16 9.90
CA TYR A 120 21.84 7.72 9.91
C TYR A 120 22.58 8.08 8.61
N VAL A 121 21.96 7.80 7.46
CA VAL A 121 22.56 8.12 6.15
C VAL A 121 22.70 9.64 5.97
N ALA A 122 21.69 10.42 6.34
CA ALA A 122 21.74 11.87 6.24
C ALA A 122 22.85 12.47 7.12
N MET A 123 22.95 12.05 8.39
CA MET A 123 23.98 12.49 9.33
C MET A 123 25.39 12.09 8.87
N SER A 124 25.54 10.87 8.35
CA SER A 124 26.82 10.39 7.80
C SER A 124 27.28 11.22 6.60
N LYS A 125 26.34 11.66 5.75
CA LYS A 125 26.65 12.47 4.56
C LYS A 125 27.11 13.89 4.90
N ILE A 126 26.66 14.46 6.02
CA ILE A 126 27.11 15.78 6.50
C ILE A 126 28.36 15.70 7.41
N GLY A 127 28.97 14.53 7.53
CA GLY A 127 30.23 14.33 8.25
C GLY A 127 30.11 14.24 9.77
N LEU A 128 28.91 13.98 10.29
CA LEU A 128 28.70 13.69 11.72
C LEU A 128 29.02 12.22 12.02
N ASP A 129 29.52 11.94 13.23
CA ASP A 129 29.76 10.57 13.72
C ASP A 129 28.43 9.90 14.08
N ALA A 130 27.68 9.48 13.06
CA ALA A 130 26.46 8.72 13.23
C ALA A 130 26.80 7.23 13.40
N GLN A 131 26.11 6.55 14.31
CA GLN A 131 26.25 5.12 14.53
C GLN A 131 24.87 4.45 14.58
N LEU A 132 24.71 3.36 13.84
CA LEU A 132 23.53 2.51 13.93
C LEU A 132 23.82 1.38 14.93
N LYS A 133 23.10 1.33 16.05
CA LYS A 133 23.18 0.21 17.00
C LYS A 133 21.96 -0.67 16.83
N GLU A 134 22.16 -1.85 16.28
CA GLU A 134 21.09 -2.83 16.14
C GLU A 134 20.63 -3.31 17.52
N GLY A 135 19.31 -3.31 17.72
CA GLY A 135 18.67 -3.90 18.89
C GLY A 135 18.57 -5.43 18.77
N PRO A 136 17.92 -6.09 19.74
CA PRO A 136 17.62 -7.51 19.64
C PRO A 136 16.75 -7.81 18.41
N ILE A 137 17.02 -8.95 17.75
CA ILE A 137 16.23 -9.43 16.60
C ILE A 137 14.86 -9.89 17.13
N LEU A 138 13.78 -9.27 16.64
CA LEU A 138 12.42 -9.78 16.84
C LEU A 138 12.00 -10.62 15.63
N ILE A 139 11.72 -11.89 15.87
CA ILE A 139 11.12 -12.79 14.86
C ILE A 139 9.60 -12.64 14.98
N GLU A 140 8.96 -12.01 13.98
CA GLU A 140 7.52 -11.73 14.03
C GLU A 140 6.66 -12.82 13.39
N GLN A 141 7.20 -13.51 12.38
CA GLN A 141 6.52 -14.63 11.75
C GLN A 141 7.52 -15.74 11.48
N LEU A 142 7.23 -16.92 12.02
CA LEU A 142 7.89 -18.16 11.67
C LEU A 142 7.02 -18.87 10.63
N ILE A 143 7.55 -19.08 9.42
CA ILE A 143 6.85 -19.84 8.38
C ILE A 143 7.42 -21.26 8.39
N CYS A 144 6.57 -22.22 8.74
CA CYS A 144 6.94 -23.61 8.79
C CYS A 144 6.63 -24.27 7.45
N GLU A 145 7.63 -24.89 6.84
CA GLU A 145 7.40 -25.82 5.74
C GLU A 145 6.73 -27.09 6.27
N GLY A 146 5.91 -27.75 5.44
CA GLY A 146 5.09 -28.90 5.84
C GLY A 146 5.86 -30.14 6.34
N ALA A 147 7.19 -30.12 6.25
CA ALA A 147 8.08 -31.11 6.86
C ALA A 147 9.16 -30.38 7.70
N PRO A 148 8.88 -30.08 8.98
CA PRO A 148 9.85 -29.40 9.84
C PRO A 148 11.09 -30.27 10.04
N ALA A 149 12.28 -29.68 9.87
CA ALA A 149 13.54 -30.32 10.22
C ALA A 149 13.68 -30.48 11.74
N GLU A 150 14.47 -31.46 12.19
CA GLU A 150 14.62 -31.85 13.61
C GLU A 150 15.02 -30.70 14.56
N ASN A 151 15.66 -29.64 14.03
CA ASN A 151 16.06 -28.44 14.75
C ASN A 151 15.34 -27.15 14.30
N SER A 152 14.20 -27.28 13.63
CA SER A 152 13.39 -26.10 13.27
C SER A 152 12.58 -25.62 14.48
N ALA A 153 12.34 -24.32 14.57
CA ALA A 153 11.44 -23.74 15.59
C ALA A 153 9.95 -24.06 15.32
N CYS A 154 9.69 -24.91 14.32
CA CYS A 154 8.41 -25.41 13.89
C CYS A 154 8.18 -26.77 14.54
N VAL A 155 7.27 -26.83 15.51
CA VAL A 155 6.89 -28.05 16.23
C VAL A 155 5.73 -28.73 15.53
#